data_AF-A0A0C2RWQ5-F1
#
_entry.id   AF-A0A0C2RWQ5-F1
#
_cell.length_a   1.000
_cell.length_b   1.000
_cell.length_c   1.000
_cell.angle_alpha   90.00
_cell.angle_beta   90.00
_cell.angle_gamma   90.00
#
_symmetry.space_group_name_H-M   'P 1'
#
loop_
_entity.id
_entity.type
_entity.pdbx_description
1 polymer ?
#
loop_
_entity_poly.entity_id
_entity_poly.type
_entity_poly.pdbx_seq_one_letter_code
_entity_poly.pdbx_strand_id
1 'polypeptide(L)' 'KPYAGTERSLVIGVDIGTTLSGASYALLEPGKVPQIRRVTQFSGQREEKDNSKVPSVVCYDQDGNVIAVG' A
#
# COMPACT_ATOMS: atom_id res chain seq x y z
N LYS A 1 -1.18 18.77 11.53
CA LYS A 1 -0.93 20.16 11.05
C LYS A 1 -1.24 20.24 9.56
N PRO A 2 -1.70 21.39 9.05
CA PRO A 2 -1.84 21.61 7.61
C PRO A 2 -0.53 21.33 6.86
N TYR A 3 -0.63 20.79 5.65
CA TYR A 3 0.53 20.61 4.79
C TYR A 3 1.03 21.97 4.31
N ALA A 4 2.33 22.23 4.52
CA ALA A 4 2.97 23.51 4.25
C ALA A 4 3.59 23.61 2.85
N GLY A 5 3.56 22.54 2.05
CA GLY A 5 4.04 22.58 0.67
C GLY A 5 3.15 23.44 -0.21
N THR A 6 3.71 23.90 -1.33
CA THR A 6 3.04 24.78 -2.29
C THR A 6 2.26 24.04 -3.38
N GLU A 7 2.50 22.73 -3.53
CA GLU A 7 1.92 21.90 -4.56
C GLU A 7 1.22 20.67 -3.97
N ARG A 8 0.39 19.99 -4.78
CA ARG A 8 -0.21 18.73 -4.38
C ARG A 8 0.79 17.59 -4.53
N SER A 9 0.84 16.70 -3.55
CA SER A 9 1.67 15.48 -3.63
C SER A 9 0.97 14.28 -3.03
N LEU A 10 1.24 13.09 -3.56
CA LEU A 10 0.80 11.82 -2.98
C LEU A 10 1.94 11.22 -2.16
N VAL A 11 1.66 10.86 -0.91
CA VAL A 11 2.58 10.06 -0.09
C VAL A 11 1.99 8.67 0.09
N ILE A 12 2.80 7.65 -0.14
CA ILE A 12 2.45 6.24 0.09
C ILE A 12 3.36 5.70 1.18
N GLY A 13 2.77 5.10 2.21
CA GLY A 13 3.47 4.34 3.23
C GLY A 13 3.19 2.85 3.04
N VAL A 14 4.24 2.05 3.00
CA VAL A 14 4.16 0.59 2.93
C VAL A 14 4.74 0.01 4.21
N ASP A 15 3.93 -0.79 4.90
CA ASP A 15 4.34 -1.59 6.05
C ASP A 15 4.73 -2.97 5.55
N ILE A 16 6.01 -3.32 5.67
CA ILE A 16 6.55 -4.61 5.24
C ILE A 16 6.74 -5.48 6.47
N GLY A 17 5.73 -6.28 6.78
CA GLY A 17 5.76 -7.24 7.86
C GLY A 17 6.39 -8.57 7.45
N THR A 18 6.67 -9.41 8.43
CA THR A 18 7.18 -10.78 8.19
C THR A 18 6.12 -11.70 7.59
N THR A 19 4.85 -11.56 7.99
CA THR A 19 3.74 -12.41 7.51
C THR A 19 2.84 -11.69 6.52
N LEU A 20 2.51 -10.44 6.83
CA LEU A 20 1.58 -9.63 6.06
C LEU A 20 2.16 -8.23 5.89
N SER A 21 2.01 -7.69 4.68
CA SER A 21 2.32 -6.31 4.33
C SER A 21 1.04 -5.51 4.09
N GLY A 22 1.10 -4.20 4.23
CA GLY A 22 -0.04 -3.31 3.99
C GLY A 22 0.39 -1.96 3.42
N ALA A 23 -0.54 -1.25 2.80
CA ALA A 23 -0.28 0.07 2.25
C ALA A 23 -1.31 1.10 2.73
N SER A 24 -0.85 2.33 2.90
CA SER A 24 -1.70 3.49 3.13
C SER A 24 -1.18 4.68 2.34
N TYR A 25 -2.03 5.66 2.09
CA TYR A 25 -1.66 6.86 1.38
C TYR A 25 -2.29 8.10 2.00
N ALA A 26 -1.70 9.26 1.73
CA ALA A 26 -2.28 10.55 2.03
C ALA A 26 -2.08 11.48 0.84
N LEU A 27 -3.15 12.15 0.41
CA LEU A 27 -3.05 13.28 -0.51
C LEU A 27 -2.70 14.53 0.30
N LEU A 28 -1.54 15.11 0.02
CA LEU A 28 -1.10 16.35 0.63
C LEU A 28 -1.62 17.49 -0.25
N GLU A 29 -2.54 18.27 0.29
CA GLU A 29 -3.05 19.48 -0.35
C GLU A 29 -2.59 20.69 0.46
N PRO A 30 -2.03 21.74 -0.18
CA PRO A 30 -1.59 22.95 0.51
C PRO A 30 -2.67 23.51 1.44
N GLY A 31 -2.31 23.77 2.70
CA GLY A 31 -3.23 24.33 3.70
C GLY A 31 -4.25 23.34 4.29
N LYS A 32 -4.31 22.08 3.83
CA LYS A 32 -5.19 21.07 4.42
C LYS A 32 -4.42 20.13 5.35
N VAL A 33 -5.08 19.65 6.40
CA VAL A 33 -4.53 18.58 7.26
C VAL A 33 -4.61 17.25 6.48
N PRO A 34 -3.48 16.56 6.23
CA PRO A 34 -3.49 15.28 5.54
C PRO A 34 -4.30 14.23 6.30
N GLN A 35 -5.02 13.38 5.55
CA GLN A 35 -5.72 12.23 6.10
C GLN A 35 -5.09 10.94 5.56
N ILE A 36 -4.77 10.03 6.47
CA ILE A 36 -4.24 8.71 6.12
C ILE A 36 -5.41 7.83 5.68
N ARG A 37 -5.30 7.25 4.49
CA ARG A 37 -6.27 6.32 3.90
C ARG A 37 -5.59 4.98 3.74
N ARG A 38 -6.16 3.92 4.33
CA ARG A 38 -5.66 2.55 4.12
C ARG A 38 -6.10 2.06 2.74
N VAL A 39 -5.26 1.27 2.10
CA VAL A 39 -5.64 0.50 0.92
C VAL A 39 -6.31 -0.78 1.41
N THR A 40 -7.63 -0.87 1.24
CA THR A 40 -8.43 -2.02 1.69
C THR A 40 -8.79 -2.97 0.56
N GLN A 41 -8.67 -2.52 -0.69
CA GLN A 41 -8.96 -3.31 -1.89
C GLN A 41 -8.04 -2.88 -3.04
N PHE A 42 -7.62 -3.83 -3.87
CA PHE A 42 -6.81 -3.58 -5.06
C PHE A 42 -7.19 -4.52 -6.20
N SER A 43 -6.89 -4.11 -7.43
CA SER A 43 -7.15 -4.91 -8.63
C SER A 43 -6.40 -6.25 -8.57
N GLY A 44 -7.11 -7.37 -8.75
CA GLY A 44 -6.53 -8.72 -8.69
C GLY A 44 -6.67 -9.43 -7.33
N GLN A 45 -7.20 -8.76 -6.30
CA GLN A 45 -7.51 -9.39 -5.02
C GLN A 45 -8.70 -10.37 -5.18
N ARG A 46 -8.44 -11.68 -5.03
CA ARG A 46 -9.43 -12.75 -5.24
C ARG A 46 -10.40 -13.00 -4.08
N GLU A 47 -10.14 -12.50 -2.87
CA GLU A 47 -11.07 -12.60 -1.73
C GLU A 47 -11.40 -11.24 -1.10
N GLU A 48 -12.69 -10.91 -1.01
CA GLU A 48 -13.28 -9.74 -0.32
C GLU A 48 -13.34 -9.90 1.21
N LYS A 49 -12.37 -10.55 1.86
CA LYS A 49 -12.39 -10.67 3.32
C LYS A 49 -11.58 -9.56 3.97
N ASP A 50 -12.09 -8.32 3.98
CA ASP A 50 -11.75 -7.18 4.88
C ASP A 50 -10.27 -6.97 5.31
N ASN A 51 -9.31 -7.60 4.62
CA ASN A 51 -7.93 -7.62 5.02
C ASN A 51 -7.21 -6.67 4.08
N SER A 52 -6.96 -5.45 4.57
CA SER A 52 -6.05 -4.46 3.98
C SER A 52 -4.59 -4.93 3.84
N LYS A 53 -4.37 -6.24 3.96
CA LYS A 53 -3.09 -6.90 4.17
C LYS A 53 -2.87 -7.98 3.12
N VAL A 54 -1.68 -8.01 2.55
CA VAL A 54 -1.22 -8.97 1.53
C VAL A 54 -0.11 -9.85 2.12
N PRO A 55 -0.05 -11.16 1.82
CA PRO A 55 1.08 -12.01 2.20
C PRO A 55 2.46 -11.40 1.90
N SER A 56 3.39 -11.49 2.84
CA SER A 56 4.78 -11.11 2.61
C SER A 56 5.56 -12.27 1.97
N VAL A 57 5.20 -12.61 0.72
CA VAL A 57 5.73 -13.80 0.03
C VAL A 57 6.24 -13.45 -1.36
N VAL A 58 7.29 -14.15 -1.80
CA VAL A 58 7.78 -14.15 -3.19
C VAL A 58 7.77 -15.60 -3.68
N CYS A 59 7.05 -15.86 -4.76
CA CYS A 59 6.95 -17.16 -5.40
C CYS A 59 7.86 -17.24 -6.62
N TYR A 60 8.56 -18.37 -6.76
CA TYR A 60 9.45 -18.66 -7.87
C TYR A 60 8.97 -19.88 -8.65
N ASP A 61 9.25 -19.93 -9.96
CA ASP A 61 9.13 -21.16 -10.75
C ASP A 61 10.33 -22.10 -10.54
N GLN A 62 10.34 -23.22 -11.26
CA GLN A 62 11.40 -24.23 -11.16
C GLN A 62 12.75 -23.75 -11.69
N ASP A 63 12.74 -22.75 -12.58
CA ASP A 63 13.95 -22.15 -13.15
C ASP A 63 14.48 -21.01 -12.27
N GLY A 64 13.79 -20.68 -11.18
CA GLY A 64 14.16 -19.63 -10.23
C GLY A 64 13.69 -18.23 -10.64
N ASN A 65 12.77 -18.10 -11.61
CA ASN A 65 12.19 -16.82 -11.97
C ASN A 65 11.06 -16.44 -11.01
N VAL A 66 10.94 -15.15 -10.68
CA VAL A 66 9.82 -14.65 -9.88
C VAL A 66 8.53 -14.71 -10.70
N ILE A 67 7.51 -15.37 -10.16
CA ILE A 67 6.18 -15.51 -10.80
C ILE A 67 5.05 -14.81 -10.06
N ALA A 68 5.21 -14.54 -8.76
CA ALA A 68 4.26 -13.77 -7.97
C ALA A 68 4.93 -13.11 -6.76
N VAL A 69 4.44 -11.94 -6.37
CA VAL A 69 4.87 -11.20 -5.18
C VAL A 69 3.63 -10.63 -4.50
N GLY A 70 3.58 -10.76 -3.18
CA GLY A 70 2.47 -10.28 -2.35
C GLY A 70 1.46 -11.36 -1.98
#